data_AF-A0ABD5ZP50-F1
#
_entry.id   AF-A0ABD5ZP50-F1
#
_cell.length_a   1.000
_cell.length_b   1.000
_cell.length_c   1.000
_cell.angle_alpha   90.00
_cell.angle_beta   90.00
_cell.angle_gamma   90.00
#
_symmetry.space_group_name_H-M   'P 1'
#
loop_
_entity.id
_entity.type
_entity.pdbx_description
1 polymer ?
#
loop_
_entity_poly.entity_id
_entity_poly.type
_entity_poly.pdbx_seq_one_letter_code
_entity_poly.pdbx_strand_id
1 'polypeptide(L)'
;MDEKTEELRDIFMEVSEEGTVTERQEAGRGSLAGDEAGETERVAAVVAEMRDRYEFATDLDDDALVRVVRGYYGGETDTAVADDLGVSRDTVIRARLDLHLVRERDLDAPFELAALRRLLGDGATVAEAADELGVSESTVRKYRRVVTARNEARRVSERFRSEFEDALGVISEDFTTEATEDGLEDATDGMETNVSF
;
A
#
# COMPACT_ATOMS: atom_id res chain seq x y z
N MET A 1 -46.11 -19.88 56.24
CA MET A 1 -46.20 -18.68 55.40
C MET A 1 -45.35 -17.64 56.10
N ASP A 2 -44.09 -17.52 55.68
CA ASP A 2 -43.20 -16.49 56.17
C ASP A 2 -43.15 -15.44 55.05
N GLU A 3 -43.86 -14.34 55.27
CA GLU A 3 -44.16 -13.26 54.29
C GLU A 3 -42.89 -12.69 53.62
N LYS A 4 -41.70 -12.98 54.17
CA LYS A 4 -40.40 -12.56 53.63
C LYS A 4 -39.78 -13.49 52.58
N THR A 5 -40.36 -14.67 52.37
CA THR A 5 -39.91 -15.61 51.31
C THR A 5 -40.71 -15.50 50.02
N GLU A 6 -41.91 -14.91 50.09
CA GLU A 6 -42.74 -14.62 48.91
C GLU A 6 -42.27 -13.34 48.22
N GLU A 7 -41.82 -12.34 48.99
CA GLU A 7 -41.35 -11.04 48.47
C GLU A 7 -40.05 -11.13 47.65
N LEU A 8 -39.16 -12.08 47.96
CA LEU A 8 -37.92 -12.29 47.19
C LEU A 8 -38.15 -13.01 45.86
N ARG A 9 -39.27 -13.73 45.71
CA ARG A 9 -39.61 -14.44 44.48
C ARG A 9 -40.22 -13.52 43.43
N ASP A 10 -41.00 -12.54 43.87
CA ASP A 10 -41.60 -11.54 42.98
C ASP A 10 -40.56 -10.54 42.46
N ILE A 11 -39.55 -10.13 43.26
CA ILE A 11 -38.46 -9.27 42.77
C ILE A 11 -37.62 -9.96 41.67
N PHE A 12 -37.40 -11.27 41.76
CA PHE A 12 -36.64 -12.01 40.74
C PHE A 12 -37.44 -12.22 39.44
N MET A 13 -38.77 -12.33 39.53
CA MET A 13 -39.65 -12.40 38.36
C MET A 13 -39.88 -11.04 37.69
N GLU A 14 -39.96 -9.94 38.46
CA GLU A 14 -40.19 -8.60 37.91
C GLU A 14 -38.99 -8.04 37.13
N VAL A 15 -37.75 -8.42 37.49
CA VAL A 15 -36.52 -8.01 36.76
C VAL A 15 -36.30 -8.81 35.47
N SER A 16 -37.05 -9.89 35.23
CA SER A 16 -36.84 -10.76 34.06
C SER A 16 -37.78 -10.48 32.88
N GLU A 17 -38.76 -9.59 33.02
CA GLU A 17 -39.73 -9.26 31.96
C GLU A 17 -39.57 -7.88 31.34
N GLU A 18 -38.58 -7.07 31.74
CA GLU A 18 -38.25 -5.81 31.06
C GLU A 18 -37.02 -5.95 30.17
N GLY A 19 -37.30 -6.37 28.93
CA GLY A 19 -36.52 -6.01 27.76
C GLY A 19 -35.17 -6.70 27.64
N THR A 20 -35.14 -7.79 26.88
CA THR A 20 -33.96 -8.14 26.10
C THR A 20 -33.46 -6.91 25.33
N VAL A 21 -32.47 -6.22 25.89
CA VAL A 21 -31.56 -5.34 25.14
C VAL A 21 -30.61 -6.26 24.39
N THR A 22 -31.17 -7.00 23.43
CA THR A 22 -30.46 -7.16 22.19
C THR A 22 -30.94 -5.98 21.38
N GLU A 23 -30.23 -4.86 21.46
CA GLU A 23 -30.11 -4.04 20.27
C GLU A 23 -29.67 -5.05 19.20
N ARG A 24 -30.62 -5.42 18.34
CA ARG A 24 -30.25 -6.01 17.08
C ARG A 24 -29.34 -4.94 16.51
N GLN A 25 -28.03 -5.19 16.57
CA GLN A 25 -27.15 -4.56 15.64
C GLN A 25 -27.72 -4.96 14.28
N GLU A 26 -28.61 -4.12 13.77
CA GLU A 26 -28.55 -3.80 12.38
C GLU A 26 -27.11 -3.33 12.22
N ALA A 27 -26.25 -4.28 11.82
CA ALA A 27 -25.22 -3.92 10.88
C ALA A 27 -25.99 -3.15 9.83
N GLY A 28 -25.96 -1.82 9.96
CA GLY A 28 -26.29 -0.94 8.87
C GLY A 28 -25.28 -1.31 7.81
N ARG A 29 -25.61 -2.36 7.07
CA ARG A 29 -25.15 -2.60 5.72
C ARG A 29 -25.73 -1.41 4.98
N GLY A 30 -25.06 -0.27 5.14
CA GLY A 30 -25.16 0.84 4.23
C GLY A 30 -25.10 0.21 2.86
N SER A 31 -26.08 0.56 2.03
CA SER A 31 -26.16 0.16 0.64
C SER A 31 -24.76 -0.07 0.07
N LEU A 32 -24.48 -1.22 -0.55
CA LEU A 32 -23.16 -1.51 -1.14
C LEU A 32 -22.70 -0.38 -2.07
N ALA A 33 -23.63 0.36 -2.69
CA ALA A 33 -23.33 1.56 -3.48
C ALA A 33 -22.84 2.77 -2.64
N GLY A 34 -23.26 2.88 -1.37
CA GLY A 34 -22.75 3.85 -0.40
C GLY A 34 -21.38 3.45 0.15
N ASP A 35 -21.11 2.13 0.27
CA ASP A 35 -19.77 1.62 0.58
C ASP A 35 -18.79 1.93 -0.57
N GLU A 36 -19.16 1.63 -1.82
CA GLU A 36 -18.33 1.93 -3.01
C GLU A 36 -18.12 3.43 -3.23
N ALA A 37 -19.14 4.27 -3.03
CA ALA A 37 -18.99 5.71 -3.11
C ALA A 37 -18.05 6.24 -2.01
N GLY A 38 -18.21 5.74 -0.78
CA GLY A 38 -17.34 6.09 0.35
C GLY A 38 -15.90 5.60 0.18
N GLU A 39 -15.69 4.43 -0.42
CA GLU A 39 -14.37 3.92 -0.81
C GLU A 39 -13.71 4.83 -1.84
N THR A 40 -14.47 5.29 -2.85
CA THR A 40 -13.96 6.20 -3.88
C THR A 40 -13.41 7.48 -3.23
N GLU A 41 -14.18 8.07 -2.32
CA GLU A 41 -13.81 9.29 -1.61
C GLU A 41 -12.57 9.09 -0.72
N ARG A 42 -12.49 7.96 0.00
CA ARG A 42 -11.33 7.62 0.83
C ARG A 42 -10.07 7.44 -0.02
N VAL A 43 -10.15 6.70 -1.14
CA VAL A 43 -9.00 6.54 -2.05
C VAL A 43 -8.59 7.89 -2.64
N ALA A 44 -9.56 8.72 -3.05
CA ALA A 44 -9.28 10.06 -3.58
C ALA A 44 -8.55 10.95 -2.55
N ALA A 45 -8.91 10.86 -1.28
CA ALA A 45 -8.23 11.58 -0.21
C ALA A 45 -6.75 11.17 -0.06
N VAL A 46 -6.47 9.87 -0.13
CA VAL A 46 -5.08 9.35 -0.10
C VAL A 46 -4.30 9.82 -1.33
N VAL A 47 -4.90 9.77 -2.52
CA VAL A 47 -4.30 10.29 -3.77
C VAL A 47 -3.95 11.77 -3.64
N ALA A 48 -4.87 12.58 -3.11
CA ALA A 48 -4.64 14.01 -2.90
C ALA A 48 -3.48 14.27 -1.92
N GLU A 49 -3.41 13.53 -0.80
CA GLU A 49 -2.27 13.63 0.13
C GLU A 49 -0.94 13.28 -0.57
N MET A 50 -0.92 12.23 -1.40
CA MET A 50 0.28 11.85 -2.15
C MET A 50 0.70 12.96 -3.14
N ARG A 51 -0.24 13.57 -3.86
CA ARG A 51 0.06 14.68 -4.78
C ARG A 51 0.59 15.93 -4.09
N ASP A 52 0.09 16.23 -2.91
CA ASP A 52 0.60 17.35 -2.11
C ASP A 52 2.04 17.10 -1.65
N ARG A 53 2.42 15.83 -1.49
CA ARG A 53 3.72 15.41 -0.95
C ARG A 53 4.78 15.11 -2.02
N TYR A 54 4.37 14.58 -3.18
CA TYR A 54 5.26 14.10 -4.22
C TYR A 54 4.94 14.73 -5.57
N GLU A 55 5.97 14.91 -6.40
CA GLU A 55 5.79 15.33 -7.78
C GLU A 55 5.41 14.11 -8.64
N PHE A 56 4.20 14.13 -9.19
CA PHE A 56 3.71 13.06 -10.07
C PHE A 56 4.21 13.30 -11.50
N ALA A 57 4.77 12.26 -12.11
CA ALA A 57 5.16 12.29 -13.52
C ALA A 57 3.98 12.05 -14.48
N THR A 58 2.87 11.54 -13.97
CA THR A 58 1.63 11.34 -14.72
C THR A 58 0.75 12.58 -14.78
N ASP A 59 0.13 12.80 -15.94
CA ASP A 59 -0.86 13.87 -16.18
C ASP A 59 -2.31 13.42 -15.95
N LEU A 60 -2.53 12.18 -15.48
CA LEU A 60 -3.87 11.71 -15.12
C LEU A 60 -4.47 12.61 -14.03
N ASP A 61 -5.78 12.78 -14.01
CA ASP A 61 -6.50 13.46 -12.92
C ASP A 61 -6.77 12.51 -11.75
N ASP A 62 -7.34 13.03 -10.65
CA ASP A 62 -7.56 12.25 -9.43
C ASP A 62 -8.56 11.11 -9.64
N ASP A 63 -9.60 11.32 -10.43
CA ASP A 63 -10.58 10.26 -10.76
C ASP A 63 -9.91 9.11 -11.53
N ALA A 64 -9.05 9.44 -12.49
CA ALA A 64 -8.26 8.46 -13.22
C ALA A 64 -7.24 7.75 -12.32
N LEU A 65 -6.63 8.45 -11.35
CA LEU A 65 -5.74 7.82 -10.38
C LEU A 65 -6.49 6.87 -9.43
N VAL A 66 -7.67 7.26 -8.95
CA VAL A 66 -8.55 6.38 -8.15
C VAL A 66 -8.88 5.10 -8.95
N ARG A 67 -9.16 5.24 -10.25
CA ARG A 67 -9.38 4.10 -11.14
C ARG A 67 -8.14 3.19 -11.24
N VAL A 68 -6.94 3.76 -11.31
CA VAL A 68 -5.67 3.01 -11.32
C VAL A 68 -5.48 2.24 -10.00
N VAL A 69 -5.71 2.86 -8.85
CA VAL A 69 -5.62 2.21 -7.53
C VAL A 69 -6.59 1.03 -7.45
N ARG A 70 -7.86 1.25 -7.81
CA ARG A 70 -8.88 0.19 -7.84
C ARG A 70 -8.50 -0.96 -8.76
N GLY A 71 -8.00 -0.66 -9.96
CA GLY A 71 -7.57 -1.71 -10.88
C GLY A 71 -6.35 -2.47 -10.40
N TYR A 72 -5.45 -1.81 -9.67
CA TYR A 72 -4.32 -2.49 -9.04
C TYR A 72 -4.77 -3.51 -8.00
N TYR A 73 -5.56 -3.10 -7.01
CA TYR A 73 -6.04 -3.98 -5.94
C TYR A 73 -7.08 -5.00 -6.42
N GLY A 74 -7.84 -4.67 -7.47
CA GLY A 74 -8.73 -5.60 -8.18
C GLY A 74 -8.00 -6.64 -9.05
N GLY A 75 -6.67 -6.60 -9.12
CA GLY A 75 -5.86 -7.55 -9.89
C GLY A 75 -5.93 -7.33 -11.41
N GLU A 76 -6.49 -6.22 -11.89
CA GLU A 76 -6.58 -5.90 -13.31
C GLU A 76 -5.19 -5.65 -13.89
N THR A 77 -5.02 -5.86 -15.21
CA THR A 77 -3.75 -5.56 -15.88
C THR A 77 -3.63 -4.06 -16.17
N ASP A 78 -2.40 -3.54 -16.27
CA ASP A 78 -2.19 -2.12 -16.62
C ASP A 78 -2.79 -1.80 -18.01
N THR A 79 -2.87 -2.79 -18.92
CA THR A 79 -3.52 -2.64 -20.23
C THR A 79 -5.03 -2.48 -20.09
N ALA A 80 -5.69 -3.31 -19.27
CA ALA A 80 -7.14 -3.22 -19.09
C ALA A 80 -7.55 -1.87 -18.47
N VAL A 81 -6.79 -1.40 -17.48
CA VAL A 81 -7.00 -0.07 -16.89
C VAL A 81 -6.73 1.04 -17.91
N ALA A 82 -5.71 0.89 -18.75
CA ALA A 82 -5.40 1.87 -19.79
C ALA A 82 -6.50 1.95 -20.87
N ASP A 83 -7.05 0.81 -21.28
CA ASP A 83 -8.13 0.72 -22.25
C ASP A 83 -9.41 1.41 -21.72
N ASP A 84 -9.72 1.21 -20.43
CA ASP A 84 -10.87 1.83 -19.76
C ASP A 84 -10.71 3.35 -19.64
N LEU A 85 -9.49 3.82 -19.33
CA LEU A 85 -9.16 5.25 -19.23
C LEU A 85 -8.91 5.92 -20.59
N GLY A 86 -8.81 5.15 -21.68
CA GLY A 86 -8.46 5.68 -23.01
C GLY A 86 -7.03 6.24 -23.11
N VAL A 87 -6.09 5.69 -22.33
CA VAL A 87 -4.68 6.13 -22.28
C VAL A 87 -3.71 5.02 -22.67
N SER A 88 -2.42 5.31 -22.70
CA SER A 88 -1.41 4.29 -22.95
C SER A 88 -1.15 3.43 -21.70
N ARG A 89 -0.80 2.16 -21.90
CA ARG A 89 -0.32 1.29 -20.81
C ARG A 89 0.85 1.90 -20.03
N ASP A 90 1.78 2.55 -20.73
CA ASP A 90 2.91 3.24 -20.10
C ASP A 90 2.48 4.40 -19.19
N THR A 91 1.37 5.08 -19.51
CA THR A 91 0.77 6.12 -18.65
C THR A 91 0.27 5.50 -17.35
N VAL A 92 -0.44 4.37 -17.41
CA VAL A 92 -0.91 3.65 -16.21
C VAL A 92 0.26 3.15 -15.37
N ILE A 93 1.31 2.59 -15.99
CA ILE A 93 2.51 2.16 -15.26
C ILE A 93 3.15 3.33 -14.52
N ARG A 94 3.29 4.50 -15.17
CA ARG A 94 3.85 5.70 -14.52
C ARG A 94 2.97 6.15 -13.35
N ALA A 95 1.68 6.31 -13.58
CA ALA A 95 0.73 6.69 -12.54
C ALA A 95 0.77 5.75 -11.33
N ARG A 96 0.84 4.44 -11.60
CA ARG A 96 0.92 3.42 -10.57
C ARG A 96 2.21 3.52 -9.74
N LEU A 97 3.36 3.79 -10.40
CA LEU A 97 4.63 4.02 -9.69
C LEU A 97 4.64 5.34 -8.91
N ASP A 98 4.03 6.41 -9.42
CA ASP A 98 3.85 7.67 -8.69
C ASP A 98 3.01 7.47 -7.41
N LEU A 99 2.03 6.56 -7.47
CA LEU A 99 1.22 6.10 -6.33
C LEU A 99 1.93 5.06 -5.44
N HIS A 100 3.22 4.81 -5.65
CA HIS A 100 4.03 3.82 -4.91
C HIS A 100 3.56 2.37 -5.03
N LEU A 101 2.65 2.08 -5.97
CA LEU A 101 2.12 0.75 -6.20
C LEU A 101 3.09 0.01 -7.13
N VAL A 102 3.83 -0.98 -6.63
CA VAL A 102 4.82 -1.73 -7.42
C VAL A 102 4.38 -3.19 -7.53
N ARG A 103 4.32 -3.72 -8.76
CA ARG A 103 4.03 -5.12 -9.03
C ARG A 103 5.32 -5.92 -9.12
N GLU A 104 5.23 -7.22 -8.89
CA GLU A 104 6.35 -8.16 -9.05
C GLU A 104 7.04 -8.03 -10.42
N ARG A 105 6.26 -7.89 -11.50
CA ARG A 105 6.78 -7.70 -12.87
C ARG A 105 7.60 -6.42 -13.08
N ASP A 106 7.45 -5.42 -12.21
CA ASP A 106 8.27 -4.21 -12.29
C ASP A 106 9.66 -4.43 -11.69
N LEU A 107 9.82 -5.49 -10.89
CA LEU A 107 11.07 -5.86 -10.26
C LEU A 107 11.95 -6.76 -11.13
N ASP A 108 11.40 -7.25 -12.24
CA ASP A 108 12.07 -8.13 -13.21
C ASP A 108 13.06 -7.32 -14.07
N ALA A 109 14.14 -6.85 -13.46
CA ALA A 109 15.23 -6.13 -14.10
C ALA A 109 16.33 -7.09 -14.58
N PRO A 110 17.02 -6.77 -15.69
CA PRO A 110 18.18 -7.54 -16.14
C PRO A 110 19.44 -7.35 -15.27
N PHE A 111 19.31 -6.73 -14.09
CA PHE A 111 20.37 -6.44 -13.13
C PHE A 111 19.78 -6.34 -11.71
N GLU A 112 20.65 -6.36 -10.70
CA GLU A 112 20.26 -6.18 -9.31
C GLU A 112 19.74 -4.75 -9.04
N LEU A 113 18.48 -4.61 -8.62
CA LEU A 113 17.89 -3.30 -8.31
C LEU A 113 18.63 -2.55 -7.20
N ALA A 114 19.24 -3.29 -6.26
CA ALA A 114 20.09 -2.71 -5.22
C ALA A 114 21.33 -2.00 -5.80
N ALA A 115 21.90 -2.52 -6.90
CA ALA A 115 23.03 -1.88 -7.57
C ALA A 115 22.60 -0.54 -8.19
N LEU A 116 21.47 -0.52 -8.91
CA LEU A 116 20.92 0.73 -9.44
C LEU A 116 20.59 1.73 -8.31
N ARG A 117 20.01 1.26 -7.20
CA ARG A 117 19.73 2.11 -6.03
C ARG A 117 20.99 2.77 -5.47
N ARG A 118 22.08 2.01 -5.33
CA ARG A 118 23.37 2.53 -4.86
C ARG A 118 23.92 3.60 -5.80
N LEU A 119 23.99 3.29 -7.10
CA LEU A 119 24.46 4.22 -8.13
C LEU A 119 23.69 5.55 -8.12
N LEU A 120 22.35 5.49 -8.00
CA LEU A 120 21.52 6.70 -7.90
C LEU A 120 21.75 7.46 -6.60
N GLY A 121 22.02 6.76 -5.49
CA GLY A 121 22.40 7.36 -4.20
C GLY A 121 23.75 8.06 -4.24
N ASP A 122 24.69 7.53 -5.01
CA ASP A 122 26.03 8.08 -5.23
C ASP A 122 26.03 9.24 -6.26
N GLY A 123 24.87 9.55 -6.85
CA GLY A 123 24.71 10.66 -7.79
C GLY A 123 25.08 10.31 -9.23
N ALA A 124 25.20 9.02 -9.58
CA ALA A 124 25.46 8.60 -10.96
C ALA A 124 24.34 9.08 -11.90
N THR A 125 24.76 9.58 -13.06
CA THR A 125 23.87 9.90 -14.17
C THR A 125 23.29 8.63 -14.79
N VAL A 126 22.24 8.81 -15.61
CA VAL A 126 21.63 7.68 -16.34
C VAL A 126 22.64 6.98 -17.25
N ALA A 127 23.55 7.74 -17.87
CA ALA A 127 24.58 7.18 -18.75
C ALA A 127 25.60 6.36 -17.95
N GLU A 128 26.14 6.90 -16.86
CA GLU A 128 27.09 6.19 -16.01
C GLU A 128 26.49 4.91 -15.43
N ALA A 129 25.25 4.98 -14.95
CA ALA A 129 24.56 3.78 -14.46
C ALA A 129 24.28 2.76 -15.57
N ALA A 130 24.05 3.20 -16.81
CA ALA A 130 23.83 2.30 -17.95
C ALA A 130 25.12 1.57 -18.33
N ASP A 131 26.24 2.29 -18.36
CA ASP A 131 27.57 1.73 -18.63
C ASP A 131 27.97 0.72 -17.55
N GLU A 132 27.80 1.07 -16.27
CA GLU A 132 28.15 0.19 -15.14
C GLU A 132 27.29 -1.08 -15.10
N LEU A 133 25.98 -0.95 -15.35
CA LEU A 133 25.05 -2.09 -15.33
C LEU A 133 25.04 -2.88 -16.65
N GLY A 134 25.75 -2.43 -17.68
CA GLY A 134 25.80 -3.09 -18.99
C GLY A 134 24.45 -3.11 -19.73
N VAL A 135 23.63 -2.07 -19.56
CA VAL A 135 22.28 -1.97 -20.17
C VAL A 135 22.10 -0.65 -20.93
N SER A 136 20.97 -0.49 -21.61
CA SER A 136 20.65 0.79 -22.26
C SER A 136 20.19 1.84 -21.24
N GLU A 137 20.47 3.11 -21.52
CA GLU A 137 19.93 4.23 -20.73
C GLU A 137 18.41 4.18 -20.60
N SER A 138 17.69 3.73 -21.63
CA SER A 138 16.24 3.56 -21.58
C SER A 138 15.81 2.53 -20.53
N THR A 139 16.61 1.47 -20.35
CA THR A 139 16.40 0.46 -19.30
C THR A 139 16.63 1.10 -17.93
N VAL A 140 17.72 1.85 -17.75
CA VAL A 140 17.99 2.58 -16.51
C VAL A 140 16.87 3.56 -16.18
N ARG A 141 16.39 4.37 -17.15
CA ARG A 141 15.27 5.31 -16.93
C ARG A 141 13.98 4.59 -16.50
N LYS A 142 13.71 3.39 -17.03
CA LYS A 142 12.56 2.57 -16.63
C LYS A 142 12.69 2.16 -15.16
N TYR A 143 13.77 1.48 -14.80
CA TYR A 143 13.94 0.95 -13.44
C TYR A 143 14.30 2.01 -12.40
N ARG A 144 14.82 3.18 -12.81
CA ARG A 144 14.99 4.33 -11.93
C ARG A 144 13.65 4.75 -11.31
N ARG A 145 12.57 4.78 -12.10
CA ARG A 145 11.23 5.09 -11.57
C ARG A 145 10.77 4.06 -10.54
N VAL A 146 11.02 2.77 -10.82
CA VAL A 146 10.70 1.67 -9.89
C VAL A 146 11.49 1.82 -8.58
N VAL A 147 12.79 2.08 -8.66
CA VAL A 147 13.66 2.29 -7.49
C VAL A 147 13.21 3.54 -6.70
N THR A 148 12.90 4.65 -7.37
CA THR A 148 12.38 5.86 -6.73
C THR A 148 11.10 5.57 -5.98
N ALA A 149 10.09 4.98 -6.63
CA ALA A 149 8.82 4.63 -6.00
C ALA A 149 8.99 3.77 -4.74
N ARG A 150 9.83 2.71 -4.82
CA ARG A 150 10.13 1.85 -3.65
C ARG A 150 10.85 2.60 -2.54
N ASN A 151 11.78 3.48 -2.89
CA ASN A 151 12.52 4.26 -1.88
C ASN A 151 11.59 5.24 -1.16
N GLU A 152 10.69 5.88 -1.89
CA GLU A 152 9.70 6.79 -1.32
C GLU A 152 8.68 6.07 -0.45
N ALA A 153 8.16 4.93 -0.91
CA ALA A 153 7.27 4.06 -0.14
C ALA A 153 7.92 3.63 1.19
N ARG A 154 9.16 3.11 1.13
CA ARG A 154 9.92 2.67 2.33
C ARG A 154 10.18 3.81 3.31
N ARG A 155 10.40 5.04 2.82
CA ARG A 155 10.65 6.22 3.69
C ARG A 155 9.45 6.59 4.56
N VAL A 156 8.25 6.22 4.13
CA VAL A 156 7.00 6.40 4.90
C VAL A 156 6.48 5.07 5.44
N SER A 157 7.33 4.04 5.54
CA SER A 157 6.97 2.71 6.03
C SER A 157 5.74 2.12 5.31
N GLU A 158 5.68 2.29 3.99
CA GLU A 158 4.57 1.86 3.12
C GLU A 158 3.18 2.44 3.50
N ARG A 159 3.13 3.52 4.30
CA ARG A 159 1.89 4.14 4.80
C ARG A 159 0.79 4.30 3.76
N PHE A 160 1.10 4.84 2.57
CA PHE A 160 0.08 5.07 1.54
C PHE A 160 -0.53 3.76 1.00
N ARG A 161 0.27 2.70 0.93
CA ARG A 161 -0.23 1.37 0.54
C ARG A 161 -1.21 0.85 1.59
N SER A 162 -0.87 0.95 2.88
CA SER A 162 -1.79 0.59 3.96
C SER A 162 -3.06 1.44 3.95
N GLU A 163 -2.95 2.74 3.69
CA GLU A 163 -4.12 3.62 3.59
C GLU A 163 -5.02 3.29 2.40
N PHE A 164 -4.46 2.89 1.25
CA PHE A 164 -5.26 2.38 0.14
C PHE A 164 -5.96 1.05 0.47
N GLU A 165 -5.26 0.15 1.15
CA GLU A 165 -5.82 -1.13 1.62
C GLU A 165 -6.98 -0.91 2.58
N ASP A 166 -6.78 -0.06 3.59
CA ASP A 166 -7.82 0.35 4.54
C ASP A 166 -8.99 1.04 3.83
N ALA A 167 -8.70 1.94 2.88
CA ALA A 167 -9.71 2.65 2.12
C ALA A 167 -10.57 1.73 1.26
N LEU A 168 -10.02 0.62 0.75
CA LEU A 168 -10.71 -0.37 -0.08
C LEU A 168 -11.23 -1.58 0.70
N GLY A 169 -10.99 -1.65 2.01
CA GLY A 169 -11.34 -2.82 2.83
C GLY A 169 -10.61 -4.09 2.38
N VAL A 170 -9.45 -3.96 1.73
CA VAL A 170 -8.64 -5.09 1.29
C VAL A 170 -7.72 -5.49 2.43
N ILE A 171 -7.88 -6.70 2.96
CA ILE A 171 -6.95 -7.24 3.95
C ILE A 171 -5.79 -7.90 3.19
N SER A 172 -4.64 -7.23 3.15
CA SER A 172 -3.40 -7.84 2.67
C SER A 172 -2.86 -8.83 3.71
N GLU A 173 -2.48 -10.04 3.29
CA GLU A 173 -1.90 -11.07 4.16
C GLU A 173 -0.46 -10.74 4.64
N ASP A 174 0.13 -9.66 4.13
CA ASP A 174 1.55 -9.30 4.29
C ASP A 174 1.93 -8.65 5.63
N PHE A 175 0.98 -8.36 6.53
CA PHE A 175 1.25 -7.78 7.86
C PHE A 175 2.21 -8.60 8.76
N THR A 176 2.65 -9.79 8.33
CA THR A 176 3.51 -10.69 9.10
C THR A 176 4.97 -10.78 8.65
N THR A 177 5.40 -10.10 7.58
CA THR A 177 6.78 -10.25 7.04
C THR A 177 7.47 -8.90 6.81
N GLU A 178 7.67 -8.10 7.86
CA GLU A 178 8.51 -6.87 7.74
C GLU A 178 9.43 -6.62 8.95
N ALA A 179 9.56 -7.61 9.85
CA ALA A 179 10.45 -7.52 11.01
C ALA A 179 11.86 -8.10 10.76
N THR A 180 12.20 -8.53 9.55
CA THR A 180 13.53 -9.10 9.24
C THR A 180 13.82 -8.82 7.77
N GLU A 181 15.08 -8.52 7.41
CA GLU A 181 15.56 -8.10 6.08
C GLU A 181 15.38 -6.57 5.85
N ASP A 182 16.27 -5.71 6.35
CA ASP A 182 17.35 -5.13 5.51
C ASP A 182 18.31 -4.25 6.38
N GLY A 183 18.44 -4.54 7.68
CA GLY A 183 19.09 -3.62 8.64
C GLY A 183 20.45 -4.03 9.20
N LEU A 184 21.00 -5.20 8.84
CA LEU A 184 22.13 -5.80 9.58
C LEU A 184 23.36 -6.18 8.74
N GLU A 185 23.33 -6.04 7.42
CA GLU A 185 24.47 -6.44 6.58
C GLU A 185 25.58 -5.36 6.48
N ASP A 186 25.30 -4.11 6.85
CA ASP A 186 26.27 -2.99 6.83
C ASP A 186 27.07 -2.84 8.15
N ALA A 187 26.83 -3.69 9.15
CA ALA A 187 27.45 -3.58 10.47
C ALA A 187 28.69 -4.47 10.68
N THR A 188 29.03 -5.35 9.74
CA THR A 188 30.08 -6.36 9.93
C THR A 188 31.40 -6.10 9.20
N ASP A 189 31.49 -5.07 8.35
CA ASP A 189 32.64 -4.83 7.49
C ASP A 189 33.77 -4.00 8.16
N GLY A 190 34.05 -4.26 9.44
CA GLY A 190 35.00 -3.45 10.23
C GLY A 190 35.69 -4.11 11.42
N MET A 191 35.59 -5.43 11.61
CA MET A 191 36.27 -6.13 12.72
C MET A 191 37.27 -7.20 12.25
N GLU A 192 38.14 -6.87 11.29
CA GLU A 192 39.39 -7.61 11.10
C GLU A 192 40.41 -7.20 12.18
N THR A 193 40.30 -7.76 13.40
CA THR A 193 41.40 -7.68 14.36
C THR A 193 42.36 -8.85 14.12
N ASN A 194 43.48 -8.51 13.51
CA ASN A 194 44.65 -9.34 13.33
C ASN A 194 45.22 -9.74 14.71
N VAL A 195 45.02 -10.99 15.14
CA VAL A 195 45.83 -11.58 16.22
C VAL A 195 46.37 -12.91 15.74
N SER A 196 47.67 -12.90 15.47
CA SER A 196 48.48 -14.06 15.11
C SER A 196 48.57 -15.05 16.29
N PHE A 197 48.60 -16.35 15.96
CA PHE A 197 48.71 -17.48 16.88
C PHE A 197 50.08 -17.59 17.56
#